data_AF-A0A941MCX4-F1
#
_entry.id   AF-A0A941MCX4-F1
#
_cell.length_a   1.000
_cell.length_b   1.000
_cell.length_c   1.000
_cell.angle_alpha   90.00
_cell.angle_beta   90.00
_cell.angle_gamma   90.00
#
_symmetry.space_group_name_H-M   'P 1'
#
loop_
_entity.id
_entity.type
_entity.pdbx_description
1 polymer ?
#
loop_
_entity_poly.entity_id
_entity_poly.type
_entity_poly.pdbx_seq_one_letter_code
_entity_poly.pdbx_strand_id
1 'polypeptide(L)'
;MTPASALFVSVFALFSLSAVSAATAEDAAKPAGARDSGTVLGDPDGPLTPEEKAEKEARKACKVDLCRAFHSKDASAPDIACHVVKSWRKEQLEKLVSKVKITWPYEGAHCSMELNVKRADLVKAMTEPKAEIQFAKHTVTCSIASEKSGATDFSFELTPKVTFENGKAVKAKAEWGKIEAPTLIKSALWTATAADNTVNILSGSIVEEVNTFIGKRCDEVKDQWAAKQ
;
A
#
# COMPACT_ATOMS: atom_id res chain seq x y z
N MET A 1 -51.74 27.35 -5.22
CA MET A 1 -53.06 26.87 -5.67
C MET A 1 -53.01 26.80 -7.19
N THR A 2 -53.02 25.58 -7.72
CA THR A 2 -53.16 25.24 -9.14
C THR A 2 -54.55 25.67 -9.65
N PRO A 3 -54.76 25.86 -10.96
CA PRO A 3 -55.03 24.70 -11.81
C PRO A 3 -54.32 24.69 -13.17
N ALA A 4 -54.15 23.46 -13.64
CA ALA A 4 -53.65 23.06 -14.95
C ALA A 4 -54.78 23.02 -16.00
N SER A 5 -54.39 23.05 -17.28
CA SER A 5 -54.99 22.38 -18.47
C SER A 5 -54.99 23.33 -19.69
N ALA A 6 -54.78 22.96 -20.95
CA ALA A 6 -54.25 21.78 -21.65
C ALA A 6 -54.29 22.11 -23.17
N LEU A 7 -53.69 21.22 -23.98
CA LEU A 7 -54.00 20.90 -25.41
C LEU A 7 -53.25 21.64 -26.53
N PHE A 8 -52.43 20.86 -27.26
CA PHE A 8 -52.48 20.58 -28.71
C PHE A 8 -51.52 19.38 -28.97
N VAL A 9 -51.99 18.12 -28.98
CA VAL A 9 -52.53 17.30 -30.08
C VAL A 9 -51.57 17.05 -31.26
N SER A 10 -51.05 15.81 -31.27
CA SER A 10 -50.80 14.81 -32.34
C SER A 10 -50.64 15.23 -33.82
N VAL A 11 -49.76 14.53 -34.57
CA VAL A 11 -49.99 13.42 -35.55
C VAL A 11 -48.61 13.11 -36.20
N PHE A 12 -48.02 11.90 -36.17
CA PHE A 12 -48.16 10.74 -37.07
C PHE A 12 -47.25 9.63 -36.49
N ALA A 13 -47.77 8.46 -36.08
CA ALA A 13 -48.02 7.26 -36.89
C ALA A 13 -46.73 6.66 -37.49
N LEU A 14 -46.21 5.59 -36.89
CA LEU A 14 -46.45 4.18 -37.25
C LEU A 14 -45.37 3.65 -38.21
N PHE A 15 -44.42 2.87 -37.68
CA PHE A 15 -43.87 1.71 -38.39
C PHE A 15 -43.54 0.59 -37.38
N SER A 16 -44.46 -0.39 -37.38
CA SER A 16 -44.25 -1.84 -37.39
C SER A 16 -43.40 -2.54 -36.32
N LEU A 17 -44.11 -3.37 -35.54
CA LEU A 17 -43.64 -4.53 -34.79
C LEU A 17 -42.90 -5.56 -35.68
N SER A 18 -41.82 -6.13 -35.15
CA SER A 18 -41.37 -7.54 -35.19
C SER A 18 -39.96 -7.56 -34.55
N ALA A 19 -39.52 -8.44 -33.67
CA ALA A 19 -40.03 -9.68 -33.12
C ALA A 19 -39.34 -9.92 -31.76
N VAL A 20 -39.99 -10.71 -30.92
CA VAL A 20 -39.47 -11.23 -29.66
C VAL A 20 -38.20 -12.05 -29.89
N SER A 21 -37.13 -11.73 -29.17
CA SER A 21 -36.17 -12.73 -28.72
C SER A 21 -35.94 -12.53 -27.23
N ALA A 22 -36.53 -13.44 -26.46
CA ALA A 22 -36.13 -13.70 -25.10
C ALA A 22 -34.72 -14.29 -25.12
N ALA A 23 -33.77 -13.60 -24.48
CA ALA A 23 -32.50 -14.19 -24.10
C ALA A 23 -32.05 -13.52 -22.79
N THR A 24 -32.26 -14.26 -21.70
CA THR A 24 -31.43 -14.33 -20.49
C THR A 24 -30.93 -13.02 -19.88
N ALA A 25 -31.55 -12.66 -18.77
CA ALA A 25 -30.85 -12.02 -17.68
C ALA A 25 -29.80 -12.99 -17.12
N GLU A 26 -28.52 -12.69 -17.31
CA GLU A 26 -27.46 -13.08 -16.38
C GLU A 26 -26.23 -12.18 -16.59
N ASP A 27 -25.56 -11.88 -15.49
CA ASP A 27 -24.27 -11.20 -15.35
C ASP A 27 -24.21 -9.68 -15.60
N ALA A 28 -24.66 -8.94 -14.57
CA ALA A 28 -23.93 -7.76 -14.14
C ALA A 28 -22.53 -8.19 -13.65
N ALA A 29 -21.62 -8.36 -14.59
CA ALA A 29 -20.22 -8.60 -14.32
C ALA A 29 -19.64 -7.38 -13.59
N LYS A 30 -19.51 -7.53 -12.28
CA LYS A 30 -18.48 -6.86 -11.46
C LYS A 30 -17.18 -6.85 -12.28
N PRO A 31 -16.43 -5.74 -12.41
CA PRO A 31 -15.17 -5.79 -13.12
C PRO A 31 -14.27 -6.79 -12.38
N ALA A 32 -14.03 -7.93 -13.01
CA ALA A 32 -13.01 -8.87 -12.62
C ALA A 32 -11.71 -8.09 -12.54
N GLY A 33 -11.02 -8.23 -11.40
CA GLY A 33 -9.81 -7.48 -11.10
C GLY A 33 -8.88 -7.48 -12.30
N ALA A 34 -8.51 -6.28 -12.75
CA ALA A 34 -7.39 -6.12 -13.65
C ALA A 34 -6.22 -6.89 -13.02
N ARG A 35 -5.78 -7.96 -13.68
CA ARG A 35 -4.54 -8.63 -13.30
C ARG A 35 -3.46 -7.58 -13.45
N ASP A 36 -2.86 -7.21 -12.32
CA ASP A 36 -1.69 -6.36 -12.27
C ASP A 36 -0.63 -6.97 -13.18
N SER A 37 -0.12 -6.18 -14.12
CA SER A 37 0.86 -6.64 -15.10
C SER A 37 2.24 -6.86 -14.47
N GLY A 38 2.44 -6.47 -13.20
CA GLY A 38 3.71 -6.53 -12.48
C GLY A 38 4.81 -5.66 -13.11
N THR A 39 4.46 -4.89 -14.15
CA THR A 39 5.40 -4.12 -14.97
C THR A 39 5.41 -2.69 -14.48
N VAL A 40 6.45 -2.31 -13.74
CA VAL A 40 6.66 -0.92 -13.31
C VAL A 40 7.48 -0.20 -14.38
N LEU A 41 6.80 0.47 -15.31
CA LEU A 41 7.45 1.18 -16.42
C LEU A 41 7.86 2.60 -16.01
N GLY A 42 9.14 2.84 -15.71
CA GLY A 42 9.64 4.20 -15.50
C GLY A 42 11.15 4.30 -15.37
N ASP A 43 11.73 5.40 -15.87
CA ASP A 43 13.13 5.78 -15.61
C ASP A 43 13.34 5.91 -14.08
N PRO A 44 14.33 5.26 -13.46
CA PRO A 44 14.53 5.28 -12.00
C PRO A 44 14.57 6.66 -11.35
N ASP A 45 15.13 7.65 -12.05
CA ASP A 45 15.22 9.04 -11.58
C ASP A 45 14.19 9.96 -12.28
N GLY A 46 13.39 9.39 -13.17
CA GLY A 46 12.34 10.08 -13.92
C GLY A 46 11.12 10.45 -13.07
N PRO A 47 10.25 11.32 -13.59
CA PRO A 47 9.01 11.71 -12.91
C PRO A 47 8.13 10.50 -12.62
N LEU A 48 7.25 10.61 -11.61
CA LEU A 48 6.29 9.56 -11.31
C LEU A 48 5.39 9.27 -12.53
N THR A 49 5.17 7.99 -12.79
CA THR A 49 4.20 7.50 -13.78
C THR A 49 2.78 7.86 -13.35
N PRO A 50 1.79 7.79 -14.25
CA PRO A 50 0.38 7.95 -13.88
C PRO A 50 -0.06 7.00 -12.76
N GLU A 51 0.41 5.76 -12.80
CA GLU A 51 0.12 4.74 -11.79
C GLU A 51 0.74 5.11 -10.44
N GLU A 52 2.03 5.45 -10.40
CA GLU A 52 2.70 5.82 -9.14
C GLU A 52 2.13 7.11 -8.53
N LYS A 53 1.65 8.04 -9.36
CA LYS A 53 0.90 9.22 -8.90
C LYS A 53 -0.42 8.79 -8.26
N ALA A 54 -1.16 7.90 -8.90
CA ALA A 54 -2.42 7.38 -8.37
C ALA A 54 -2.20 6.64 -7.04
N GLU A 55 -1.18 5.79 -6.94
CA GLU A 55 -0.81 5.13 -5.69
C GLU A 55 -0.41 6.13 -4.60
N LYS A 56 0.37 7.16 -4.95
CA LYS A 56 0.77 8.21 -3.99
C LYS A 56 -0.44 8.96 -3.45
N GLU A 57 -1.40 9.33 -4.31
CA GLU A 57 -2.62 9.99 -3.88
C GLU A 57 -3.51 9.03 -3.07
N ALA A 58 -3.61 7.76 -3.44
CA ALA A 58 -4.36 6.75 -2.69
C ALA A 58 -3.84 6.57 -1.25
N ARG A 59 -2.51 6.66 -1.04
CA ARG A 59 -1.91 6.58 0.30
C ARG A 59 -2.01 7.88 1.11
N LYS A 60 -2.48 8.99 0.54
CA LYS A 60 -2.44 10.32 1.18
C LYS A 60 -3.27 10.39 2.45
N ALA A 61 -4.49 9.88 2.44
CA ALA A 61 -5.36 9.86 3.62
C ALA A 61 -4.72 9.05 4.76
N CYS A 62 -4.20 7.86 4.43
CA CYS A 62 -3.48 7.02 5.39
C CYS A 62 -2.29 7.74 6.03
N LYS A 63 -1.51 8.45 5.21
CA LYS A 63 -0.38 9.26 5.67
C LYS A 63 -0.82 10.33 6.65
N VAL A 64 -1.89 11.08 6.34
CA VAL A 64 -2.46 12.09 7.23
C VAL A 64 -2.88 11.47 8.56
N ASP A 65 -3.53 10.32 8.55
CA ASP A 65 -4.01 9.65 9.76
C ASP A 65 -2.88 9.13 10.65
N LEU A 66 -1.84 8.55 10.05
CA LEU A 66 -0.62 8.13 10.75
C LEU A 66 0.10 9.34 11.36
N CYS A 67 0.30 10.40 10.59
CA CYS A 67 0.96 11.62 11.08
C CYS A 67 0.18 12.29 12.20
N ARG A 68 -1.16 12.35 12.07
CA ARG A 68 -2.01 12.83 13.16
C ARG A 68 -1.85 11.99 14.42
N ALA A 69 -1.74 10.66 14.30
CA ALA A 69 -1.52 9.79 15.46
C ALA A 69 -0.16 10.04 16.13
N PHE A 70 0.92 10.13 15.36
CA PHE A 70 2.25 10.44 15.88
C PHE A 70 2.35 11.83 16.54
N HIS A 71 1.52 12.78 16.11
CA HIS A 71 1.51 14.13 16.68
C HIS A 71 0.37 14.36 17.68
N SER A 72 -0.44 13.35 17.99
CA SER A 72 -1.53 13.43 18.96
C SER A 72 -1.12 12.84 20.30
N LYS A 73 -1.72 13.33 21.38
CA LYS A 73 -1.68 12.69 22.70
C LYS A 73 -2.91 11.84 22.98
N ASP A 74 -3.87 11.84 22.07
CA ASP A 74 -5.14 11.16 22.20
C ASP A 74 -5.10 9.78 21.53
N ALA A 75 -5.20 8.74 22.37
CA ALA A 75 -5.27 7.35 21.96
C ALA A 75 -6.71 6.82 21.81
N SER A 76 -7.74 7.64 22.09
CA SER A 76 -9.14 7.21 22.08
C SER A 76 -9.76 7.17 20.68
N ALA A 77 -9.17 7.86 19.71
CA ALA A 77 -9.61 7.79 18.33
C ALA A 77 -9.35 6.40 17.69
N PRO A 78 -10.12 5.99 16.67
CA PRO A 78 -10.01 4.66 16.08
C PRO A 78 -8.61 4.34 15.54
N ASP A 79 -8.32 3.05 15.51
CA ASP A 79 -7.14 2.48 14.87
C ASP A 79 -7.12 2.81 13.37
N ILE A 80 -5.91 2.73 12.79
CA ILE A 80 -5.66 3.14 11.41
C ILE A 80 -5.59 1.88 10.56
N ALA A 81 -6.51 1.78 9.60
CA ALA A 81 -6.53 0.72 8.60
C ALA A 81 -6.47 1.33 7.20
N CYS A 82 -5.54 0.86 6.37
CA CYS A 82 -5.35 1.37 5.01
C CYS A 82 -4.92 0.26 4.06
N HIS A 83 -5.53 0.24 2.87
CA HIS A 83 -4.96 -0.48 1.75
C HIS A 83 -3.78 0.31 1.18
N VAL A 84 -2.58 -0.28 1.21
CA VAL A 84 -1.35 0.36 0.76
C VAL A 84 -0.83 -0.40 -0.44
N VAL A 85 -0.89 0.21 -1.61
CA VAL A 85 -0.22 -0.26 -2.83
C VAL A 85 1.05 0.55 -3.02
N LYS A 86 2.14 -0.08 -3.43
CA LYS A 86 3.39 0.59 -3.81
C LYS A 86 4.12 -0.19 -4.88
N SER A 87 4.32 0.46 -6.01
CA SER A 87 5.26 0.07 -7.05
C SER A 87 6.68 0.48 -6.70
N TRP A 88 7.62 -0.39 -7.02
CA TRP A 88 9.06 -0.17 -6.95
C TRP A 88 9.68 -0.43 -8.31
N ARG A 89 10.39 0.56 -8.82
CA ARG A 89 11.17 0.44 -10.06
C ARG A 89 12.35 -0.49 -9.84
N LYS A 90 12.81 -1.16 -10.90
CA LYS A 90 13.94 -2.11 -10.88
C LYS A 90 15.14 -1.58 -10.12
N GLU A 91 15.60 -0.37 -10.45
CA GLU A 91 16.85 0.18 -9.91
C GLU A 91 16.68 0.60 -8.44
N GLN A 92 15.45 0.94 -8.01
CA GLN A 92 15.16 1.16 -6.60
C GLN A 92 15.32 -0.14 -5.81
N LEU A 93 14.85 -1.26 -6.37
CA LEU A 93 15.03 -2.58 -5.78
C LEU A 93 16.49 -3.02 -5.83
N GLU A 94 17.20 -2.86 -6.96
CA GLU A 94 18.63 -3.14 -7.06
C GLU A 94 19.44 -2.35 -6.02
N LYS A 95 19.14 -1.06 -5.82
CA LYS A 95 19.78 -0.24 -4.79
C LYS A 95 19.45 -0.73 -3.38
N LEU A 96 18.24 -1.22 -3.14
CA LEU A 96 17.84 -1.76 -1.85
C LEU A 96 18.54 -3.10 -1.57
N VAL A 97 18.52 -4.04 -2.52
CA VAL A 97 19.04 -5.40 -2.33
C VAL A 97 20.57 -5.50 -2.47
N SER A 98 21.21 -4.56 -3.15
CA SER A 98 22.68 -4.47 -3.20
C SER A 98 23.30 -4.22 -1.83
N LYS A 99 22.57 -3.56 -0.90
CA LYS A 99 22.99 -3.42 0.50
C LYS A 99 23.22 -4.76 1.19
N VAL A 100 22.52 -5.80 0.75
CA VAL A 100 22.64 -7.18 1.26
C VAL A 100 23.34 -8.11 0.26
N LYS A 101 24.03 -7.55 -0.74
CA LYS A 101 24.80 -8.26 -1.78
C LYS A 101 23.96 -9.25 -2.60
N ILE A 102 22.67 -8.96 -2.77
CA ILE A 102 21.76 -9.71 -3.64
C ILE A 102 21.59 -8.93 -4.94
N THR A 103 21.52 -9.62 -6.07
CA THR A 103 21.15 -9.02 -7.37
C THR A 103 19.64 -9.12 -7.56
N TRP A 104 19.00 -8.07 -8.05
CA TRP A 104 17.57 -8.08 -8.41
C TRP A 104 17.41 -8.38 -9.91
N PRO A 105 16.85 -9.54 -10.30
CA PRO A 105 16.80 -9.93 -11.71
C PRO A 105 15.46 -9.57 -12.41
N TYR A 106 14.58 -8.79 -11.78
CA TYR A 106 13.22 -8.53 -12.25
C TYR A 106 13.00 -7.06 -12.60
N GLU A 107 11.96 -6.75 -13.40
CA GLU A 107 11.71 -5.39 -13.95
C GLU A 107 11.10 -4.40 -12.94
N GLY A 108 10.86 -4.84 -11.71
CA GLY A 108 10.26 -4.04 -10.65
C GLY A 108 9.51 -4.95 -9.71
N ALA A 109 8.74 -4.36 -8.79
CA ALA A 109 7.79 -5.08 -7.96
C ALA A 109 6.59 -4.16 -7.68
N HIS A 110 5.39 -4.69 -7.85
CA HIS A 110 4.15 -4.05 -7.44
C HIS A 110 3.64 -4.76 -6.19
N CYS A 111 3.67 -4.09 -5.04
CA CYS A 111 3.30 -4.69 -3.77
C CYS A 111 2.08 -4.03 -3.15
N SER A 112 1.23 -4.82 -2.51
CA SER A 112 0.11 -4.34 -1.72
C SER A 112 0.08 -4.98 -0.32
N MET A 113 -0.49 -4.26 0.65
CA MET A 113 -0.77 -4.76 1.98
C MET A 113 -1.98 -4.07 2.60
N GLU A 114 -2.64 -4.77 3.52
CA GLU A 114 -3.59 -4.16 4.46
C GLU A 114 -2.82 -3.70 5.71
N LEU A 115 -2.49 -2.42 5.74
CA LEU A 115 -1.85 -1.80 6.90
C LEU A 115 -2.87 -1.64 8.01
N ASN A 116 -2.54 -2.13 9.20
CA ASN A 116 -3.36 -2.04 10.40
C ASN A 116 -2.49 -1.64 11.59
N VAL A 117 -2.69 -0.43 12.09
CA VAL A 117 -1.85 0.15 13.15
C VAL A 117 -2.73 0.66 14.26
N LYS A 118 -2.43 0.22 15.49
CA LYS A 118 -3.13 0.71 16.67
C LYS A 118 -2.74 2.15 16.95
N ARG A 119 -3.72 3.02 17.12
CA ARG A 119 -3.43 4.43 17.43
C ARG A 119 -2.71 4.57 18.77
N ALA A 120 -3.13 3.78 19.75
CA ALA A 120 -2.53 3.76 21.08
C ALA A 120 -1.03 3.45 21.03
N ASP A 121 -0.60 2.54 20.14
CA ASP A 121 0.82 2.23 19.97
C ASP A 121 1.59 3.44 19.42
N LEU A 122 1.04 4.15 18.44
CA LEU A 122 1.68 5.34 17.88
C LEU A 122 1.77 6.49 18.89
N VAL A 123 0.74 6.70 19.71
CA VAL A 123 0.77 7.69 20.80
C VAL A 123 1.84 7.29 21.82
N LYS A 124 1.85 6.02 22.23
CA LYS A 124 2.84 5.47 23.17
C LYS A 124 4.28 5.69 22.69
N ALA A 125 4.54 5.47 21.39
CA ALA A 125 5.85 5.70 20.77
C ALA A 125 6.39 7.13 20.99
N MET A 126 5.48 8.10 21.11
CA MET A 126 5.78 9.53 21.12
C MET A 126 5.74 10.13 22.52
N THR A 127 4.95 9.56 23.43
CA THR A 127 4.75 10.10 24.78
C THR A 127 5.61 9.42 25.84
N GLU A 128 5.98 8.15 25.67
CA GLU A 128 6.81 7.45 26.64
C GLU A 128 8.30 7.76 26.43
N PRO A 129 9.10 7.88 27.51
CA PRO A 129 10.54 8.05 27.39
C PRO A 129 11.20 6.92 26.59
N LYS A 130 10.64 5.71 26.70
CA LYS A 130 11.07 4.52 25.99
C LYS A 130 9.89 3.57 25.81
N ALA A 131 9.64 3.15 24.58
CA ALA A 131 8.59 2.18 24.25
C ALA A 131 9.10 1.16 23.24
N GLU A 132 8.85 -0.12 23.48
CA GLU A 132 8.97 -1.16 22.45
C GLU A 132 7.58 -1.55 21.98
N ILE A 133 7.36 -1.44 20.67
CA ILE A 133 6.06 -1.68 20.04
C ILE A 133 6.22 -2.80 19.05
N GLN A 134 5.43 -3.86 19.22
CA GLN A 134 5.25 -4.89 18.22
C GLN A 134 3.96 -4.59 17.46
N PHE A 135 4.12 -4.33 16.16
CA PHE A 135 3.02 -4.06 15.25
C PHE A 135 2.27 -5.36 14.93
N ALA A 136 1.05 -5.21 14.39
CA ALA A 136 0.29 -6.33 13.91
C ALA A 136 1.05 -7.09 12.82
N LYS A 137 0.72 -8.38 12.67
CA LYS A 137 1.21 -9.16 11.53
C LYS A 137 0.58 -8.64 10.25
N HIS A 138 1.40 -8.26 9.27
CA HIS A 138 0.99 -7.86 7.94
C HIS A 138 1.37 -8.94 6.93
N THR A 139 0.47 -9.24 6.00
CA THR A 139 0.81 -9.99 4.79
C THR A 139 1.01 -8.98 3.68
N VAL A 140 2.17 -9.04 3.04
CA VAL A 140 2.50 -8.26 1.85
C VAL A 140 2.43 -9.18 0.65
N THR A 141 1.66 -8.80 -0.35
CA THR A 141 1.57 -9.51 -1.63
C THR A 141 2.25 -8.67 -2.68
N CYS A 142 3.11 -9.27 -3.49
CA CYS A 142 3.84 -8.60 -4.55
C CYS A 142 3.69 -9.36 -5.86
N SER A 143 3.61 -8.62 -6.96
CA SER A 143 3.80 -9.15 -8.32
C SER A 143 5.11 -8.60 -8.89
N ILE A 144 5.85 -9.47 -9.57
CA ILE A 144 7.08 -9.11 -10.28
C ILE A 144 6.98 -9.54 -11.73
N ALA A 145 7.31 -8.65 -12.66
CA ALA A 145 7.44 -9.01 -14.07
C ALA A 145 8.86 -9.54 -14.36
N SER A 146 8.92 -10.63 -15.14
CA SER A 146 10.14 -11.05 -15.83
C SER A 146 9.88 -11.16 -17.33
N GLU A 147 10.87 -10.81 -18.15
CA GLU A 147 10.78 -10.96 -19.61
C GLU A 147 10.50 -12.40 -20.04
N LYS A 148 10.94 -13.39 -19.24
CA LYS A 148 10.90 -14.81 -19.61
C LYS A 148 9.61 -15.51 -19.19
N SER A 149 9.00 -15.08 -18.08
CA SER A 149 7.90 -15.79 -17.43
C SER A 149 6.66 -14.94 -17.18
N GLY A 150 6.66 -13.67 -17.58
CA GLY A 150 5.57 -12.74 -17.29
C GLY A 150 5.45 -12.38 -15.81
N ALA A 151 4.29 -11.88 -15.41
CA ALA A 151 4.00 -11.51 -14.02
C ALA A 151 3.96 -12.75 -13.12
N THR A 152 4.66 -12.68 -12.00
CA THR A 152 4.76 -13.75 -10.99
C THR A 152 4.45 -13.17 -9.63
N ASP A 153 3.46 -13.76 -8.96
CA ASP A 153 3.03 -13.32 -7.63
C ASP A 153 3.78 -14.07 -6.52
N PHE A 154 4.00 -13.38 -5.42
CA PHE A 154 4.47 -13.95 -4.16
C PHE A 154 3.96 -13.15 -2.97
N SER A 155 4.00 -13.75 -1.79
CA SER A 155 3.65 -13.07 -0.54
C SER A 155 4.64 -13.39 0.58
N PHE A 156 4.72 -12.48 1.54
CA PHE A 156 5.47 -12.68 2.77
C PHE A 156 4.81 -11.99 3.96
N GLU A 157 5.03 -12.53 5.14
CA GLU A 157 4.54 -11.95 6.40
C GLU A 157 5.63 -11.09 7.07
N LEU A 158 5.20 -10.02 7.74
CA LEU A 158 6.01 -9.15 8.58
C LEU A 158 5.29 -8.93 9.91
N THR A 159 6.02 -8.95 11.03
CA THR A 159 5.49 -8.53 12.35
C THR A 159 6.43 -7.50 12.97
N PRO A 160 6.49 -6.27 12.43
CA PRO A 160 7.54 -5.32 12.78
C PRO A 160 7.59 -5.04 14.28
N LYS A 161 8.80 -4.94 14.83
CA LYS A 161 9.03 -4.52 16.20
C LYS A 161 9.96 -3.31 16.21
N VAL A 162 9.50 -2.19 16.76
CA VAL A 162 10.27 -0.94 16.78
C VAL A 162 10.40 -0.46 18.22
N THR A 163 11.64 -0.15 18.61
CA THR A 163 11.94 0.51 19.87
C THR A 163 12.07 2.01 19.62
N PHE A 164 11.29 2.79 20.37
CA PHE A 164 11.33 4.23 20.40
C PHE A 164 11.96 4.72 21.70
N GLU A 165 12.75 5.78 21.61
CA GLU A 165 13.24 6.54 22.75
C GLU A 165 12.98 8.02 22.50
N ASN A 166 12.26 8.67 23.41
CA ASN A 166 11.88 10.09 23.34
C ASN A 166 11.26 10.47 21.98
N GLY A 167 10.32 9.66 21.48
CA GLY A 167 9.63 9.91 20.20
C GLY A 167 10.46 9.64 18.95
N LYS A 168 11.62 8.99 19.05
CA LYS A 168 12.45 8.59 17.89
C LYS A 168 12.63 7.10 17.85
N ALA A 169 12.52 6.49 16.67
CA ALA A 169 12.90 5.09 16.49
C ALA A 169 14.42 4.97 16.65
N VAL A 170 14.87 4.02 17.47
CA VAL A 170 16.30 3.75 17.72
C VAL A 170 16.71 2.33 17.36
N LYS A 171 15.74 1.41 17.27
CA LYS A 171 15.96 0.01 16.87
C LYS A 171 14.71 -0.49 16.18
N ALA A 172 14.90 -1.35 15.17
CA ALA A 172 13.79 -1.99 14.50
C ALA A 172 14.15 -3.44 14.15
N LYS A 173 13.13 -4.27 14.03
CA LYS A 173 13.17 -5.61 13.46
C LYS A 173 11.97 -5.75 12.54
N ALA A 174 12.16 -6.28 11.34
CA ALA A 174 11.05 -6.58 10.44
C ALA A 174 10.23 -7.78 10.95
N GLU A 175 10.89 -8.74 11.60
CA GLU A 175 10.36 -10.06 12.01
C GLU A 175 9.60 -10.73 10.86
N TRP A 176 10.38 -11.22 9.89
CA TRP A 176 9.85 -11.91 8.71
C TRP A 176 9.23 -13.24 9.11
N GLY A 177 8.03 -13.49 8.58
CA GLY A 177 7.27 -14.72 8.79
C GLY A 177 7.23 -15.61 7.55
N LYS A 178 6.06 -16.18 7.28
CA LYS A 178 5.85 -17.10 6.16
C LYS A 178 6.17 -16.43 4.82
N ILE A 179 6.78 -17.18 3.89
CA ILE A 179 6.97 -16.78 2.49
C ILE A 179 6.27 -17.80 1.58
N GLU A 180 5.41 -17.29 0.69
CA GLU A 180 4.75 -18.05 -0.36
C GLU A 180 5.19 -17.52 -1.71
N ALA A 181 6.02 -18.28 -2.41
CA ALA A 181 6.55 -17.88 -3.71
C ALA A 181 6.94 -19.13 -4.52
N PRO A 182 7.07 -19.03 -5.85
CA PRO A 182 7.73 -20.05 -6.65
C PRO A 182 9.15 -20.34 -6.16
N THR A 183 9.64 -21.57 -6.35
CA THR A 183 10.86 -22.09 -5.71
C THR A 183 12.07 -21.16 -5.80
N LEU A 184 12.34 -20.57 -6.97
CA LEU A 184 13.51 -19.69 -7.16
C LEU A 184 13.38 -18.36 -6.42
N ILE A 185 12.18 -17.76 -6.41
CA ILE A 185 11.91 -16.52 -5.66
C ILE A 185 11.94 -16.83 -4.17
N LYS A 186 11.33 -17.95 -3.76
CA LYS A 186 11.28 -18.38 -2.37
C LYS A 186 12.67 -18.61 -1.79
N SER A 187 13.58 -19.27 -2.52
CA SER A 187 14.93 -19.54 -2.03
C SER A 187 15.72 -18.24 -1.82
N ALA A 188 15.66 -17.30 -2.77
CA ALA A 188 16.33 -16.01 -2.66
C ALA A 188 15.75 -15.17 -1.49
N LEU A 189 14.42 -15.07 -1.40
CA LEU A 189 13.75 -14.35 -0.31
C LEU A 189 14.06 -14.99 1.05
N TRP A 190 14.00 -16.31 1.16
CA TRP A 190 14.28 -17.01 2.41
C TRP A 190 15.69 -16.73 2.93
N THR A 191 16.70 -16.70 2.05
CA THR A 191 18.07 -16.35 2.46
C THR A 191 18.14 -14.92 3.00
N ALA A 192 17.52 -13.96 2.31
CA ALA A 192 17.51 -12.55 2.73
C ALA A 192 16.78 -12.35 4.07
N THR A 193 15.59 -12.95 4.21
CA THR A 193 14.76 -12.80 5.42
C THR A 193 15.32 -13.57 6.61
N ALA A 194 15.92 -14.75 6.39
CA ALA A 194 16.62 -15.49 7.45
C ALA A 194 17.85 -14.73 7.95
N ALA A 195 18.61 -14.11 7.05
CA ALA A 195 19.71 -13.23 7.42
C ALA A 195 19.22 -12.05 8.27
N ASP A 196 18.16 -11.36 7.84
CA ASP A 196 17.60 -10.25 8.62
C ASP A 196 17.06 -10.71 10.00
N ASN A 197 16.34 -11.82 10.08
CA ASN A 197 15.86 -12.36 11.36
C ASN A 197 17.01 -12.73 12.32
N THR A 198 18.17 -13.12 11.80
CA THR A 198 19.33 -13.56 12.61
C THR A 198 20.22 -12.39 13.03
N VAL A 199 20.60 -11.52 12.08
CA VAL A 199 21.59 -10.46 12.29
C VAL A 199 21.02 -9.04 12.19
N ASN A 200 19.71 -8.90 11.95
CA ASN A 200 18.96 -7.63 11.92
C ASN A 200 19.55 -6.59 10.96
N ILE A 201 19.91 -7.04 9.76
CA ILE A 201 20.64 -6.26 8.75
C ILE A 201 19.86 -5.04 8.26
N LEU A 202 18.53 -5.09 8.26
CA LEU A 202 17.66 -4.02 7.79
C LEU A 202 17.32 -3.00 8.88
N SER A 203 17.68 -3.25 10.15
CA SER A 203 17.33 -2.38 11.27
C SER A 203 17.64 -0.92 11.02
N GLY A 204 18.85 -0.62 10.53
CA GLY A 204 19.26 0.76 10.29
C GLY A 204 18.40 1.46 9.24
N SER A 205 18.07 0.77 8.15
CA SER A 205 17.22 1.31 7.08
C SER A 205 15.77 1.49 7.57
N ILE A 206 15.23 0.56 8.37
CA ILE A 206 13.88 0.69 8.93
C ILE A 206 13.81 1.86 9.91
N VAL A 207 14.80 2.02 10.79
CA VAL A 207 14.89 3.15 11.73
C VAL A 207 14.95 4.49 10.98
N GLU A 208 15.77 4.57 9.93
CA GLU A 208 15.88 5.76 9.08
C GLU A 208 14.55 6.11 8.42
N GLU A 209 13.86 5.13 7.83
CA GLU A 209 12.57 5.34 7.17
C GLU A 209 11.47 5.73 8.15
N VAL A 210 11.39 5.11 9.34
CA VAL A 210 10.41 5.49 10.37
C VAL A 210 10.63 6.93 10.84
N ASN A 211 11.86 7.31 11.14
CA ASN A 211 12.16 8.68 11.58
C ASN A 211 11.95 9.70 10.45
N THR A 212 12.30 9.35 9.21
CA THR A 212 12.02 10.18 8.03
C THR A 212 10.52 10.35 7.82
N PHE A 213 9.74 9.29 8.07
CA PHE A 213 8.29 9.34 7.98
C PHE A 213 7.71 10.29 9.03
N ILE A 214 8.03 10.08 10.30
CA ILE A 214 7.51 10.87 11.44
C ILE A 214 7.90 12.34 11.31
N GLY A 215 9.12 12.65 10.86
CA GLY A 215 9.55 14.03 10.63
C GLY A 215 9.14 14.52 9.24
N LYS A 216 10.07 14.40 8.29
CA LYS A 216 9.98 15.01 6.96
C LYS A 216 8.68 14.67 6.23
N ARG A 217 8.22 13.41 6.24
CA ARG A 217 7.00 13.06 5.51
C ARG A 217 5.76 13.62 6.19
N CYS A 218 5.68 13.61 7.51
CA CYS A 218 4.55 14.24 8.19
C CYS A 218 4.51 15.76 8.01
N ASP A 219 5.66 16.43 7.95
CA ASP A 219 5.71 17.86 7.65
C ASP A 219 5.10 18.20 6.27
N GLU A 220 5.29 17.34 5.26
CA GLU A 220 4.68 17.52 3.92
C GLU A 220 3.13 17.57 3.95
N VAL A 221 2.47 17.08 5.01
CA VAL A 221 1.01 17.08 5.14
C VAL A 221 0.53 17.74 6.44
N LYS A 222 1.37 18.61 7.03
CA LYS A 222 1.12 19.31 8.30
C LYS A 222 -0.20 20.04 8.36
N ASP A 223 -0.51 20.82 7.34
CA ASP A 223 -1.74 21.59 7.30
C ASP A 223 -2.99 20.71 7.38
N GLN A 224 -2.90 19.46 6.89
CA GLN A 224 -4.02 18.51 6.88
C GLN A 224 -4.17 17.77 8.22
N TRP A 225 -3.05 17.37 8.85
CA TRP A 225 -3.14 16.63 10.11
C TRP A 225 -3.28 17.55 11.33
N ALA A 226 -2.74 18.76 11.30
CA ALA A 226 -2.84 19.71 12.41
C ALA A 226 -4.22 20.38 12.50
N ALA A 227 -4.91 20.59 11.37
CA ALA A 227 -6.25 21.17 11.34
C ALA A 227 -7.36 20.26 11.92
N LYS A 228 -7.04 18.99 12.21
CA LYS A 228 -7.96 17.98 12.73
C LYS A 228 -7.60 17.50 14.15
N GLN A 229 -6.74 18.25 14.85
CA GLN A 229 -6.38 18.01 16.25
C GLN A 229 -7.24 18.83 17.21
#